data_AF-A0A0U5GIV1-F1
#
_entry.id   AF-A0A0U5GIV1-F1
#
_cell.length_a   1.000
_cell.length_b   1.000
_cell.length_c   1.000
_cell.angle_alpha   90.00
_cell.angle_beta   90.00
_cell.angle_gamma   90.00
#
_symmetry.space_group_name_H-M   'P 1'
#
loop_
_entity.id
_entity.type
_entity.pdbx_description
1 polymer ?
#
loop_
_entity_poly.entity_id
_entity_poly.type
_entity_poly.pdbx_seq_one_letter_code
_entity_poly.pdbx_strand_id
1 'polypeptide(L)'
;MIPIPEEAVTTLRAVMGQTAYIPDLCTLLYPDWDVERHEHEEQVKNEIHNDFLEKWWPHNETLKTAAKKGELVQEAGYFWSQTSLERFRIVAQFMIWLFMWDDGTSIAANPRRIC
;
A
#
# COMPACT_ATOMS: atom_id res chain seq x y z
N MET A 1 18.36 5.14 -16.07
CA MET A 1 18.38 3.73 -15.63
C MET A 1 19.20 3.68 -14.35
N ILE A 2 18.57 3.55 -13.18
CA ILE A 2 19.31 3.25 -11.95
C ILE A 2 19.58 1.73 -12.00
N PRO A 3 20.83 1.28 -12.13
CA PRO A 3 21.12 -0.14 -12.15
C PRO A 3 20.68 -0.76 -10.83
N ILE A 4 19.95 -1.88 -10.91
CA ILE A 4 19.68 -2.70 -9.74
C ILE A 4 21.04 -3.25 -9.29
N PRO A 5 21.42 -3.10 -8.02
CA PRO A 5 22.69 -3.64 -7.51
C PRO A 5 22.77 -5.13 -7.83
N GLU A 6 23.92 -5.58 -8.35
CA GLU A 6 24.15 -6.98 -8.72
C GLU A 6 23.93 -7.95 -7.55
N GLU A 7 24.20 -7.48 -6.33
CA GLU A 7 23.92 -8.17 -5.07
C GLU A 7 22.43 -8.44 -4.85
N ALA A 8 21.55 -7.49 -5.23
CA ALA A 8 20.10 -7.65 -5.11
C ALA A 8 19.60 -8.73 -6.07
N VAL A 9 20.12 -8.76 -7.31
CA VAL A 9 19.76 -9.79 -8.30
C VAL A 9 20.23 -11.19 -7.86
N THR A 10 21.42 -11.27 -7.29
CA THR A 10 21.99 -12.53 -6.78
C THR A 10 21.17 -13.07 -5.61
N THR A 11 20.82 -12.19 -4.66
CA THR A 11 19.97 -12.54 -3.52
C THR A 11 18.60 -13.01 -3.99
N LEU A 12 17.95 -12.30 -4.92
CA LEU A 12 16.65 -12.65 -5.47
C LEU A 12 16.64 -14.04 -6.09
N ARG A 13 17.66 -14.36 -6.90
CA ARG A 13 17.80 -15.70 -7.50
C ARG A 13 18.00 -16.79 -6.45
N ALA A 14 18.75 -16.50 -5.39
CA ALA A 14 19.01 -17.46 -4.32
C ALA A 14 17.73 -17.81 -3.53
N VAL A 15 16.83 -16.86 -3.32
CA VAL A 15 15.60 -17.06 -2.53
C VAL A 15 14.38 -17.44 -3.36
N MET A 16 14.45 -17.32 -4.69
CA MET A 16 13.33 -17.62 -5.58
C MET A 16 12.91 -19.09 -5.49
N GLY A 17 11.62 -19.34 -5.27
CA GLY A 17 11.08 -20.69 -5.09
C GLY A 17 11.25 -21.28 -3.70
N GLN A 18 11.92 -20.57 -2.78
CA GLN A 18 11.94 -20.94 -1.36
C GLN A 18 10.68 -20.44 -0.67
N THR A 19 10.21 -21.20 0.33
CA THR A 19 9.13 -20.76 1.22
C THR A 19 9.75 -20.13 2.46
N ALA A 20 9.42 -18.87 2.71
CA ALA A 20 9.73 -18.21 3.97
C ALA A 20 8.51 -18.26 4.89
N TYR A 21 8.72 -18.64 6.14
CA TYR A 21 7.74 -18.45 7.20
C TYR A 21 8.03 -17.12 7.88
N ILE A 22 7.10 -16.19 7.81
CA ILE A 22 7.16 -14.95 8.57
C ILE A 22 6.41 -15.20 9.87
N PRO A 23 7.08 -15.21 11.03
CA PRO A 23 6.40 -15.35 12.31
C PRO A 23 5.51 -14.13 12.53
N ASP A 24 4.50 -14.28 13.39
CA ASP A 24 3.73 -13.14 13.85
C ASP A 24 4.63 -12.18 14.64
N LEU A 25 5.11 -11.15 13.95
CA LEU A 25 6.04 -10.16 14.49
C LEU A 25 5.36 -9.28 15.54
N CYS A 26 4.05 -9.07 15.44
CA CYS A 26 3.33 -8.27 16.42
C CYS A 26 3.33 -8.99 17.76
N THR A 27 2.90 -10.26 17.78
CA THR A 27 2.92 -11.10 18.98
C THR A 27 4.34 -11.29 19.52
N LEU A 28 5.35 -11.42 18.64
CA LEU A 28 6.73 -11.68 19.05
C LEU A 28 7.46 -10.45 19.60
N LEU A 29 7.29 -9.29 18.98
CA LEU A 29 8.08 -8.08 19.27
C LEU A 29 7.31 -7.04 20.10
N TYR A 30 5.98 -7.04 20.00
CA TYR A 30 5.11 -6.02 20.59
C TYR A 30 3.94 -6.68 21.34
N PRO A 31 4.20 -7.52 22.35
CA PRO A 31 3.16 -8.32 23.01
C PRO A 31 2.12 -7.46 23.75
N ASP A 32 2.49 -6.23 24.13
CA ASP A 32 1.60 -5.28 24.81
C ASP A 32 0.89 -4.32 23.83
N TRP A 33 1.16 -4.45 22.53
CA TRP A 33 0.52 -3.61 21.52
C TRP A 33 -0.76 -4.27 21.03
N ASP A 34 -1.89 -3.66 21.39
CA ASP A 34 -3.19 -4.04 20.83
C ASP A 34 -3.34 -3.47 19.40
N VAL A 35 -3.31 -4.36 18.42
CA VAL A 35 -3.42 -3.99 17.00
C VAL A 35 -4.87 -4.14 16.57
N GLU A 36 -5.53 -3.01 16.40
CA GLU A 36 -6.91 -2.92 15.94
C GLU A 36 -6.98 -2.44 14.49
N ARG A 37 -7.97 -2.94 13.75
CA ARG A 37 -8.34 -2.37 12.45
C ARG A 37 -9.53 -1.45 12.63
N HIS A 38 -9.55 -0.35 11.88
CA HIS A 38 -10.70 0.53 11.82
C HIS A 38 -11.95 -0.24 11.37
N GLU A 39 -13.06 -0.13 12.10
CA GLU A 39 -14.28 -0.92 11.86
C GLU A 39 -14.91 -0.67 10.47
N HIS A 40 -14.68 0.52 9.92
CA HIS A 40 -15.19 0.95 8.62
C HIS A 40 -14.16 0.84 7.47
N GLU A 41 -13.08 0.08 7.63
CA GLU A 41 -12.03 -0.04 6.62
C GLU A 41 -12.56 -0.48 5.25
N GLU A 42 -13.34 -1.55 5.19
CA GLU A 42 -13.93 -2.06 3.94
C GLU A 42 -14.86 -1.04 3.27
N GLN A 43 -15.60 -0.26 4.05
CA GLN A 43 -16.42 0.81 3.51
C GLN A 43 -15.55 1.86 2.80
N VAL A 44 -14.54 2.38 3.49
CA VAL A 44 -13.65 3.41 2.92
C VAL A 44 -12.84 2.86 1.75
N LYS A 45 -12.45 1.59 1.78
CA LYS A 45 -11.77 0.91 0.67
C LYS A 45 -12.63 0.92 -0.60
N ASN A 46 -13.90 0.57 -0.47
CA ASN A 46 -14.84 0.59 -1.59
C ASN A 46 -15.09 2.01 -2.12
N GLU A 47 -15.29 2.99 -1.23
CA GLU A 47 -15.43 4.41 -1.62
C GLU A 47 -14.20 4.90 -2.40
N ILE A 48 -13.00 4.52 -1.96
CA ILE A 48 -11.78 4.94 -2.64
C ILE A 48 -11.63 4.26 -4.00
N HIS A 49 -11.86 2.94 -4.07
CA HIS A 49 -11.70 2.18 -5.31
C HIS A 49 -12.69 2.56 -6.41
N ASN A 50 -13.90 2.96 -6.04
CA ASN A 50 -14.98 3.23 -6.99
C ASN A 50 -15.12 4.72 -7.31
N ASP A 51 -14.90 5.62 -6.34
CA ASP A 51 -15.17 7.05 -6.52
C ASP A 51 -13.89 7.88 -6.54
N PHE A 52 -13.02 7.71 -5.53
CA PHE A 52 -11.85 8.56 -5.36
C PHE A 52 -10.81 8.38 -6.48
N LEU A 53 -10.50 7.12 -6.81
CA LEU A 53 -9.52 6.81 -7.86
C LEU A 53 -10.00 7.28 -9.25
N GLU A 54 -11.28 7.14 -9.55
CA GLU A 54 -11.85 7.61 -10.82
C GLU A 54 -11.88 9.14 -10.89
N LYS A 55 -12.09 9.83 -9.77
CA LYS A 55 -12.06 11.29 -9.71
C LYS A 55 -10.66 11.86 -9.97
N TRP A 56 -9.63 11.27 -9.37
CA TRP A 56 -8.28 11.85 -9.37
C TRP A 56 -7.34 11.25 -10.43
N TRP A 57 -7.58 10.01 -10.87
CA TRP A 57 -6.79 9.33 -11.91
C TRP A 57 -7.68 8.65 -12.97
N PRO A 58 -8.62 9.38 -13.62
CA PRO A 58 -9.60 8.80 -14.54
C PRO A 58 -8.99 8.05 -15.74
N HIS A 59 -7.75 8.38 -16.12
CA HIS A 59 -7.10 7.83 -17.32
C HIS A 59 -5.79 7.09 -17.01
N ASN A 60 -5.49 6.82 -15.73
CA ASN A 60 -4.25 6.15 -15.33
C ASN A 60 -4.54 4.78 -14.70
N GLU A 61 -4.90 3.82 -15.53
CA GLU A 61 -5.20 2.44 -15.09
C GLU A 61 -4.04 1.75 -14.37
N THR A 62 -2.80 2.13 -14.71
CA THR A 62 -1.60 1.57 -14.06
C THR A 62 -1.54 2.00 -12.59
N LEU A 63 -1.69 3.30 -12.32
CA LEU A 63 -1.74 3.81 -10.94
C LEU A 63 -2.96 3.28 -10.19
N LYS A 64 -4.14 3.23 -10.82
CA LYS A 64 -5.34 2.66 -10.19
C LYS A 64 -5.14 1.19 -9.80
N THR A 65 -4.47 0.40 -10.64
CA THR A 65 -4.15 -1.00 -10.35
C THR A 65 -3.14 -1.10 -9.20
N ALA A 66 -2.11 -0.25 -9.19
CA ALA A 66 -1.12 -0.22 -8.10
C ALA A 66 -1.77 0.11 -6.76
N ALA A 67 -2.61 1.16 -6.70
CA ALA A 67 -3.33 1.54 -5.48
C ALA A 67 -4.24 0.42 -4.96
N LYS A 68 -4.96 -0.27 -5.85
CA LYS A 68 -5.83 -1.40 -5.47
C LYS A 68 -5.05 -2.59 -4.92
N LYS A 69 -3.81 -2.82 -5.37
CA LYS A 69 -2.94 -3.90 -4.89
C LYS A 69 -2.20 -3.55 -3.60
N GLY A 70 -1.94 -2.28 -3.35
CA GLY A 70 -1.10 -1.83 -2.25
C GLY A 70 -1.74 -1.91 -0.86
N GLU A 71 -3.04 -2.20 -0.76
CA GLU A 71 -3.76 -2.32 0.52
C GLU A 71 -3.57 -1.10 1.46
N LEU A 72 -3.37 0.09 0.90
CA LEU A 72 -3.05 1.31 1.66
C LEU A 72 -4.17 1.78 2.59
N VAL A 73 -5.43 1.43 2.29
CA VAL A 73 -6.56 1.69 3.21
C VAL A 73 -6.45 0.83 4.46
N GLN A 74 -5.96 -0.40 4.32
CA GLN A 74 -5.72 -1.31 5.43
C GLN A 74 -4.62 -0.78 6.33
N GLU A 75 -3.53 -0.30 5.73
CA GLU A 75 -2.44 0.35 6.48
C GLU A 75 -2.96 1.57 7.27
N ALA A 76 -3.73 2.45 6.63
CA ALA A 76 -4.38 3.55 7.32
C ALA A 76 -5.32 3.07 8.44
N GLY A 77 -6.01 1.95 8.22
CA GLY A 77 -6.93 1.33 9.17
C GLY A 77 -6.23 0.89 10.47
N TYR A 78 -4.97 0.50 10.40
CA TYR A 78 -4.15 0.21 11.58
C TYR A 78 -3.64 1.47 12.29
N PHE A 79 -3.25 2.51 11.54
CA PHE A 79 -2.73 3.74 12.14
C PHE A 79 -3.79 4.59 12.85
N TRP A 80 -5.04 4.60 12.35
CA TRP A 80 -6.11 5.45 12.86
C TRP A 80 -7.36 4.66 13.26
N SER A 81 -7.17 3.43 13.76
CA SER A 81 -8.24 2.47 14.11
C SER A 81 -9.36 3.03 14.98
N GLN A 82 -9.05 3.95 15.89
CA GLN A 82 -9.99 4.51 16.87
C GLN A 82 -10.53 5.90 16.52
N THR A 83 -10.28 6.37 15.29
CA THR A 83 -10.78 7.68 14.86
C THR A 83 -12.22 7.60 14.37
N SER A 84 -12.88 8.75 14.19
CA SER A 84 -14.20 8.75 13.55
C SER A 84 -14.08 8.39 12.06
N LEU A 85 -15.11 7.74 11.50
CA LEU A 85 -15.20 7.44 10.07
C LEU A 85 -14.85 8.64 9.18
N GLU A 86 -15.32 9.85 9.54
CA GLU A 86 -15.03 11.07 8.78
C GLU A 86 -13.53 11.37 8.73
N ARG A 87 -12.84 11.28 9.87
CA ARG A 87 -11.39 11.52 9.94
C ARG A 87 -10.62 10.41 9.25
N PHE A 88 -10.98 9.16 9.52
CA PHE A 88 -10.37 7.99 8.89
C PHE A 88 -10.45 8.07 7.36
N ARG A 89 -11.61 8.41 6.81
CA ARG A 89 -11.80 8.59 5.37
C ARG A 89 -10.82 9.63 4.79
N ILE A 90 -10.66 10.77 5.46
CA ILE A 90 -9.76 11.85 5.00
C ILE A 90 -8.31 11.37 4.99
N VAL A 91 -7.84 10.74 6.07
CA VAL A 91 -6.44 10.29 6.17
C VAL A 91 -6.14 9.13 5.23
N ALA A 92 -7.09 8.21 5.01
CA ALA A 92 -6.95 7.13 4.04
C ALA A 92 -6.85 7.66 2.60
N GLN A 93 -7.71 8.61 2.23
CA GLN A 93 -7.63 9.29 0.94
C GLN A 93 -6.31 10.04 0.76
N PHE A 94 -5.85 10.72 1.81
CA PHE A 94 -4.56 11.41 1.79
C PHE A 94 -3.38 10.46 1.62
N MET A 95 -3.32 9.35 2.38
CA MET A 95 -2.26 8.34 2.23
C MET A 95 -2.23 7.80 0.81
N ILE A 96 -3.38 7.38 0.27
CA ILE A 96 -3.46 6.85 -1.09
C ILE A 96 -2.99 7.88 -2.11
N TRP A 97 -3.40 9.14 -1.95
CA TRP A 97 -2.94 10.21 -2.83
C TRP A 97 -1.43 10.42 -2.73
N LEU A 98 -0.87 10.41 -1.53
CA LEU A 98 0.56 10.61 -1.28
C LEU A 98 1.41 9.50 -1.92
N PHE A 99 1.05 8.23 -1.69
CA PHE A 99 1.79 7.10 -2.25
C PHE A 99 1.65 7.01 -3.77
N MET A 100 0.46 7.28 -4.33
CA MET A 100 0.32 7.33 -5.78
C MET A 100 1.03 8.52 -6.41
N TRP A 101 1.17 9.64 -5.69
CA TRP A 101 1.99 10.75 -6.16
C TRP A 101 3.47 10.35 -6.20
N ASP A 102 3.99 9.71 -5.14
CA ASP A 102 5.37 9.20 -5.10
C ASP A 102 5.64 8.16 -6.22
N ASP A 103 4.73 7.19 -6.38
CA ASP A 103 4.79 6.22 -7.48
C ASP A 103 4.61 6.88 -8.84
N GLY A 104 3.75 7.88 -8.95
CA GLY A 104 3.55 8.64 -10.18
C GLY A 104 4.83 9.34 -10.62
N THR A 105 5.59 9.92 -9.69
CA THR A 105 6.91 10.49 -10.01
C THR A 105 7.92 9.42 -10.41
N SER A 106 7.88 8.25 -9.78
CA SER A 106 8.73 7.10 -10.10
C SER A 106 8.38 6.43 -11.44
N ILE A 107 7.10 6.35 -11.81
CA ILE A 107 6.58 5.79 -13.06
C ILE A 107 6.78 6.77 -14.21
N ALA A 108 6.56 8.07 -13.99
CA ALA A 108 6.90 9.11 -14.97
C ALA A 108 8.40 9.15 -15.26
N ALA A 109 9.24 8.86 -14.27
CA ALA A 109 10.69 8.70 -14.45
C ALA A 109 11.07 7.36 -15.12
N ASN A 110 10.25 6.32 -15.03
CA ASN A 110 10.52 5.01 -15.63
C ASN A 110 9.25 4.14 -15.82
N PRO A 111 8.59 4.21 -16.99
CA PRO A 111 7.32 3.50 -17.25
C PRO A 111 7.45 1.96 -17.38
N ARG A 112 8.65 1.39 -17.18
CA ARG A 112 8.89 -0.07 -17.27
C ARG A 112 9.04 -0.76 -15.91
N ARG A 113 8.83 -0.08 -14.79
CA ARG A 113 8.68 -0.73 -13.48
C ARG A 113 7.30 -1.40 -13.41
N ILE A 114 7.17 -2.53 -14.07
CA ILE A 114 6.05 -3.45 -13.94
C ILE A 114 6.65 -4.83 -13.71
N CYS A 115 6.63 -5.27 -12.46
CA CYS A 115 6.74 -6.67 -12.06
C CYS A 115 5.52 -6.97 -11.20
#